data_AF-A0A212K8Z3-F1
#
_entry.id   AF-A0A212K8Z3-F1
#
_cell.length_a   1.000
_cell.length_b   1.000
_cell.length_c   1.000
_cell.angle_alpha   90.00
_cell.angle_beta   90.00
_cell.angle_gamma   90.00
#
_symmetry.space_group_name_H-M   'P 1'
#
loop_
_entity.id
_entity.type
_entity.pdbx_description
1 polymer ?
#
loop_
_entity_poly.entity_id
_entity_poly.type
_entity_poly.pdbx_seq_one_letter_code
_entity_poly.pdbx_strand_id
1 'polypeptide(L)' 'MNSSNILSNLQPTDLDAGQVFSGKPSGTTVRGYAAASAYTPERPGEEVRRRGHCAHRSPGTSSGA' A
#
# COMPACT_ATOMS: atom_id res chain seq x y z
N MET A 1 -5.54 -24.73 10.89
CA MET A 1 -5.44 -23.25 11.07
C MET A 1 -6.85 -22.69 11.15
N ASN A 2 -7.20 -22.02 12.25
CA ASN A 2 -8.55 -21.51 12.49
C ASN A 2 -8.67 -20.08 11.93
N SER A 3 -9.45 -19.89 10.87
CA SER A 3 -9.60 -18.63 10.14
C SER A 3 -9.96 -17.44 11.04
N SER A 4 -10.80 -17.66 12.05
CA SER A 4 -11.19 -16.64 13.02
C SER A 4 -10.00 -16.05 13.77
N ASN A 5 -9.00 -16.86 14.11
CA ASN A 5 -7.79 -16.40 14.80
C ASN A 5 -6.91 -15.54 13.87
N ILE A 6 -6.83 -15.90 12.58
CA ILE A 6 -6.05 -15.14 11.60
C ILE A 6 -6.68 -13.76 11.38
N LEU A 7 -8.00 -13.71 11.22
CA LEU A 7 -8.73 -12.47 10.99
C LEU A 7 -8.76 -11.56 12.24
N SER A 8 -8.86 -12.13 13.45
CA SER A 8 -8.88 -11.35 14.69
C SER A 8 -7.55 -10.66 15.00
N ASN A 9 -6.44 -11.16 14.45
CA ASN A 9 -5.11 -10.58 14.65
C ASN A 9 -4.79 -9.46 13.63
N LEU A 10 -5.62 -9.28 12.60
CA LEU A 10 -5.40 -8.23 11.60
C LEU A 10 -5.55 -6.85 12.25
N GLN A 11 -4.50 -6.03 12.12
CA GLN A 11 -4.50 -4.66 12.62
C GLN A 11 -5.12 -3.73 11.56
N PRO A 12 -6.24 -3.07 11.85
CA PRO A 12 -6.78 -2.03 10.99
C PRO A 12 -5.78 -0.88 10.90
N THR A 13 -5.59 -0.35 9.71
CA THR A 13 -4.69 0.78 9.48
C THR A 13 -5.30 1.73 8.45
N ASP A 14 -5.00 3.01 8.60
CA ASP A 14 -5.34 4.02 7.61
C ASP A 14 -4.26 4.02 6.51
N LEU A 15 -4.71 3.93 5.27
CA LEU A 15 -3.89 3.88 4.07
C LEU A 15 -4.28 5.04 3.15
N ASP A 16 -3.34 5.47 2.31
CA ASP A 16 -3.65 6.43 1.25
C ASP A 16 -4.31 5.71 0.07
N ALA A 17 -5.51 6.14 -0.32
CA ALA A 17 -6.30 5.54 -1.39
C ALA A 17 -5.55 5.61 -2.73
N GLY A 18 -4.94 6.75 -3.01
CA GLY A 18 -4.14 6.93 -4.20
C GLY A 18 -2.98 5.93 -4.25
N GLN A 19 -2.29 5.71 -3.12
CA GLN A 19 -1.20 4.74 -3.03
C GLN A 19 -1.70 3.31 -3.27
N VAL A 20 -2.86 2.93 -2.70
CA VAL A 20 -3.41 1.57 -2.80
C VAL A 20 -3.95 1.25 -4.19
N PHE A 21 -4.71 2.17 -4.80
CA PHE A 21 -5.41 1.90 -6.07
C PHE A 21 -4.66 2.37 -7.31
N SER A 22 -3.89 3.46 -7.21
CA SER A 22 -3.20 4.08 -8.36
C SER A 22 -1.67 4.06 -8.26
N GLY A 23 -1.12 3.77 -7.07
CA GLY A 23 0.32 3.82 -6.79
C GLY A 23 0.87 5.25 -6.59
N LYS A 24 0.01 6.27 -6.51
CA LYS A 24 0.38 7.69 -6.29
C LYS A 24 -0.40 8.25 -5.12
N PRO A 25 0.23 8.91 -4.13
CA PRO A 25 -0.49 9.44 -2.97
C PRO A 25 -1.53 10.48 -3.38
N SER A 26 -2.75 10.38 -2.86
CA SER A 26 -3.84 11.34 -3.14
C SER A 26 -4.22 12.20 -1.94
N GLY A 27 -3.78 11.85 -0.73
CA GLY A 27 -4.22 12.46 0.53
C GLY A 27 -5.59 11.98 1.00
N THR A 28 -6.26 11.10 0.23
CA THR A 28 -7.53 10.49 0.63
C THR A 28 -7.24 9.26 1.47
N THR A 29 -7.77 9.22 2.69
CA THR A 29 -7.62 8.05 3.55
C THR A 29 -8.64 6.96 3.21
N VAL A 30 -8.20 5.71 3.25
CA VAL A 30 -9.04 4.52 3.21
C VAL A 30 -8.61 3.57 4.31
N ARG A 31 -9.58 2.89 4.91
CA ARG A 31 -9.31 1.93 5.98
C ARG A 31 -9.07 0.54 5.40
N GLY A 32 -7.96 -0.08 5.79
CA GLY A 32 -7.58 -1.42 5.38
C GLY A 32 -6.86 -2.17 6.49
N TYR A 33 -6.14 -3.23 6.11
CA TYR A 33 -5.30 -4.00 7.02
C TYR A 33 -3.85 -3.94 6.55
N ALA A 34 -2.91 -3.81 7.49
CA ALA A 34 -1.50 -3.59 7.17
C ALA A 34 -0.78 -4.80 6.55
N ALA A 35 -1.30 -6.01 6.76
CA ALA A 35 -0.70 -7.26 6.29
C ALA A 35 -1.68 -8.07 5.46
N ALA A 36 -1.17 -8.72 4.43
CA ALA A 36 -1.91 -9.75 3.70
C ALA A 36 -2.15 -10.98 4.60
N SER A 37 -3.31 -11.60 4.42
CA SER A 37 -3.69 -12.85 5.07
C SER A 37 -3.76 -13.97 4.03
N ALA A 38 -3.85 -15.23 4.49
CA ALA A 38 -4.09 -16.38 3.61
C ALA A 38 -5.40 -16.29 2.80
N TYR A 39 -6.28 -15.35 3.15
CA TYR A 39 -7.53 -15.07 2.44
C TYR A 39 -7.46 -13.83 1.53
N THR A 40 -6.33 -13.11 1.51
CA THR A 40 -6.11 -12.04 0.56
C THR A 40 -5.95 -12.69 -0.82
N PRO A 41 -6.85 -12.46 -1.79
CA PRO A 41 -6.73 -13.08 -3.09
C PRO A 41 -5.41 -12.67 -3.73
N GLU A 42 -4.63 -13.65 -4.18
CA GLU A 42 -3.43 -13.39 -4.95
C GLU A 42 -3.83 -12.67 -6.23
N ARG A 43 -3.25 -11.49 -6.45
CA ARG A 43 -3.53 -10.74 -7.69
C ARG A 43 -2.99 -11.58 -8.86
N PRO A 44 -3.78 -11.86 -9.91
CA PRO A 44 -3.27 -12.54 -11.08
C PRO A 44 -2.20 -11.63 -11.73
N GLY A 45 -0.92 -11.97 -11.57
CA GLY A 45 0.20 -11.28 -12.20
C GLY A 45 1.08 -10.37 -11.33
N GLU A 46 1.22 -10.60 -10.01
CA GLU A 46 2.20 -9.87 -9.19
C GLU A 46 3.56 -10.59 -9.13
N GLU A 47 4.25 -10.60 -10.28
CA GLU A 47 5.70 -10.78 -10.32
C GLU A 47 6.33 -9.61 -9.55
N VAL A 48 6.68 -9.85 -8.29
CA VAL A 48 7.79 -9.19 -7.60
C VAL A 48 7.77 -7.65 -7.66
N ARG A 49 6.98 -7.03 -6.78
CA ARG A 49 7.34 -5.69 -6.23
C ARG A 49 8.58 -5.73 -5.32
N ARG A 50 9.32 -6.85 -5.26
CA ARG A 50 10.68 -6.92 -4.73
C ARG A 50 11.68 -6.30 -5.70
N ARG A 51 11.63 -4.99 -5.87
CA ARG A 51 12.83 -4.17 -6.08
C ARG A 51 12.46 -2.75 -5.70
N GLY A 52 12.76 -2.41 -4.45
CA GLY A 52 12.55 -1.07 -3.93
C GLY A 52 13.27 -0.07 -4.81
N HIS A 53 12.51 0.86 -5.36
CA HIS A 53 12.95 2.20 -5.74
C HIS A 53 11.84 3.13 -5.27
N CYS A 54 11.79 3.39 -3.96
CA CYS A 54 11.26 4.67 -3.50
C CYS A 54 12.24 5.72 -4.03
N ALA A 55 12.01 6.19 -5.27
CA ALA A 55 12.77 7.27 -5.84
C ALA A 55 12.65 8.46 -4.90
N HIS A 56 13.80 8.83 -4.35
CA HIS A 56 13.98 9.98 -3.49
C HIS A 56 13.35 11.21 -4.14
N ARG A 57 12.60 11.93 -3.31
CA ARG A 57 12.30 13.35 -3.44
C ARG A 57 13.50 14.11 -4.01
N SER A 58 13.36 14.67 -5.22
CA SER A 58 14.13 15.83 -5.65
C SER A 58 13.21 17.04 -5.59
N PRO A 59 13.47 18.04 -4.73
CA PRO A 59 12.82 19.34 -4.84
C PRO A 59 13.50 20.08 -6.00
N GLY A 60 12.88 20.06 -7.18
CA GLY A 60 13.24 20.94 -8.28
C GLY A 60 12.69 22.33 -8.00
N THR A 61 13.56 23.23 -7.58
CA THR A 61 13.29 24.64 -7.33
C THR A 61 12.61 25.32 -8.52
N SER A 62 11.45 25.94 -8.30
CA SER A 62 10.97 27.01 -9.17
C SER A 62 11.86 28.25 -8.97
N SER A 63 12.76 28.49 -9.92
CA SER A 63 13.47 29.74 -10.16
C SER A 63 13.43 29.86 -11.68
N GLY A 64 12.87 30.88 -12.33
CA GLY A 64 12.77 32.28 -12.00
C GLY A 64 13.23 33.06 -13.25
N ALA A 65 12.54 34.17 -13.54
CA ALA A 65 12.72 35.11 -14.66
C ALA A 65 12.05 34.75 -15.99
#